data_AF-A0A0L0VBP5-F1
#
_entry.id   AF-A0A0L0VBP5-F1
#
_cell.length_a   1.000
_cell.length_b   1.000
_cell.length_c   1.000
_cell.angle_alpha   90.00
_cell.angle_beta   90.00
_cell.angle_gamma   90.00
#
_symmetry.space_group_name_H-M   'P 1'
#
loop_
_entity.id
_entity.type
_entity.pdbx_description
1 polymer ?
#
loop_
_entity_poly.entity_id
_entity_poly.type
_entity_poly.pdbx_seq_one_letter_code
_entity_poly.pdbx_strand_id
1 'polypeptide(L)'
;MNVEMEEPISLETTDIKPQTKAKTKAKSKMKPKVLFPSNPPLKTESEKVLRICQAMEELKLTPKKFMVAFLTQSNTDIKIRRRLWGSAKGWDSTIEVVNAARDLICGSPAGRTYWNSYILSEAQKIVRKEAPPSGEYPNGAFHSSRKIDPTIFSEEEKFTRFQDMCQEHMPFLYQLLIYKLTGQSDPSASSSSSTDAIDQAAETESNSDQDELEEDPSPVSRQIKRSHMVATAICYMVSFIVNRRHNALALSNSMILLACGISERINNFLHFIGLTASRTTGFKAYQSLSTATRKALREKPCLFGDI
;
A
#
# COMPACT_ATOMS: atom_id res chain seq x y z
N MET A 1 -17.82 -26.50 -31.61
CA MET A 1 -17.89 -27.96 -31.78
C MET A 1 -17.26 -28.57 -30.54
N ASN A 2 -18.09 -29.30 -29.78
CA ASN A 2 -17.87 -30.18 -28.61
C ASN A 2 -16.84 -29.75 -27.55
N VAL A 3 -17.21 -29.29 -26.35
CA VAL A 3 -18.05 -29.86 -25.26
C VAL A 3 -17.33 -30.99 -24.51
N GLU A 4 -17.08 -30.68 -23.22
CA GLU A 4 -17.02 -31.57 -22.04
C GLU A 4 -15.85 -32.53 -21.86
N MET A 5 -15.51 -32.95 -20.65
CA MET A 5 -15.58 -32.50 -19.24
C MET A 5 -15.10 -33.74 -18.44
N GLU A 6 -14.64 -33.50 -17.22
CA GLU A 6 -14.56 -34.46 -16.09
C GLU A 6 -13.50 -35.58 -16.10
N GLU A 7 -12.48 -35.39 -15.24
CA GLU A 7 -12.22 -36.13 -13.97
C GLU A 7 -13.00 -37.44 -13.65
N PRO A 8 -12.68 -38.15 -12.55
CA PRO A 8 -11.40 -38.67 -12.03
C PRO A 8 -11.59 -40.19 -11.66
N ILE A 9 -10.73 -40.79 -10.82
CA ILE A 9 -11.06 -41.76 -9.73
C ILE A 9 -9.87 -42.69 -9.39
N SER A 10 -9.37 -42.46 -8.17
CA SER A 10 -9.04 -43.34 -7.04
C SER A 10 -8.54 -44.79 -7.18
N LEU A 11 -7.42 -45.02 -6.46
CA LEU A 11 -7.19 -46.03 -5.41
C LEU A 11 -7.86 -47.42 -5.57
N GLU A 12 -7.06 -48.49 -5.62
CA GLU A 12 -6.89 -49.37 -4.46
C GLU A 12 -5.85 -50.49 -4.67
N THR A 13 -5.31 -50.86 -3.53
CA THR A 13 -4.33 -51.90 -3.17
C THR A 13 -4.71 -53.32 -3.54
N THR A 14 -3.71 -54.15 -3.86
CA THR A 14 -3.63 -55.52 -3.32
C THR A 14 -2.17 -55.97 -3.12
N ASP A 15 -1.86 -56.31 -1.88
CA ASP A 15 -0.70 -57.06 -1.39
C ASP A 15 -0.54 -58.41 -2.08
N ILE A 16 0.69 -58.78 -2.49
CA ILE A 16 1.18 -60.17 -2.43
C ILE A 16 2.68 -60.15 -2.12
N LYS A 17 3.06 -60.75 -0.98
CA LYS A 17 4.41 -61.27 -0.71
C LYS A 17 4.27 -62.74 -0.38
N PRO A 18 5.20 -63.60 -0.83
CA PRO A 18 5.99 -64.30 0.18
C PRO A 18 7.47 -64.44 -0.17
N GLN A 19 8.22 -64.77 0.87
CA GLN A 19 9.67 -64.76 1.01
C GLN A 19 10.39 -65.86 0.23
N THR A 20 11.66 -65.61 -0.13
CA THR A 20 12.69 -66.66 -0.07
C THR A 20 14.07 -66.05 0.18
N LYS A 21 14.79 -66.66 1.13
CA LYS A 21 16.12 -66.27 1.62
C LYS A 21 17.20 -66.70 0.64
N ALA A 22 18.21 -65.85 0.41
CA ALA A 22 19.53 -66.31 -0.03
C ALA A 22 20.63 -65.46 0.62
N LYS A 23 21.67 -66.17 1.05
CA LYS A 23 22.75 -65.78 1.96
C LYS A 23 23.95 -65.17 1.19
N THR A 24 24.62 -64.23 1.87
CA THR A 24 26.08 -63.97 1.84
C THR A 24 26.69 -63.21 0.64
N LYS A 25 27.23 -62.01 0.89
CA LYS A 25 28.68 -61.73 0.83
C LYS A 25 29.01 -60.31 1.34
N ALA A 26 29.87 -60.27 2.33
CA ALA A 26 30.51 -59.05 2.83
C ALA A 26 31.36 -58.40 1.74
N LYS A 27 31.19 -57.09 1.54
CA LYS A 27 32.21 -56.20 0.98
C LYS A 27 32.30 -54.98 1.87
N SER A 28 33.49 -54.81 2.44
CA SER A 28 33.94 -53.66 3.21
C SER A 28 33.60 -52.36 2.49
N LYS A 29 32.75 -51.52 3.10
CA LYS A 29 32.68 -50.10 2.75
C LYS A 29 33.35 -49.32 3.87
N MET A 30 34.59 -48.91 3.62
CA MET A 30 35.24 -47.85 4.38
C MET A 30 34.33 -46.62 4.33
N LYS A 31 33.89 -46.16 5.50
CA LYS A 31 33.20 -44.88 5.64
C LYS A 31 34.17 -43.76 5.24
N PRO A 32 33.78 -42.77 4.43
CA PRO A 32 34.61 -41.61 4.19
C PRO A 32 34.88 -40.91 5.53
N LYS A 33 36.16 -40.69 5.80
CA LYS A 33 36.71 -40.05 7.00
C LYS A 33 36.12 -38.64 7.08
N VAL A 34 35.26 -38.41 8.07
CA VAL A 34 34.77 -37.06 8.41
C VAL A 34 35.98 -36.23 8.83
N LEU A 35 36.47 -35.37 7.95
CA LEU A 35 37.51 -34.39 8.24
C LEU A 35 36.84 -33.13 8.83
N PHE A 36 36.25 -33.29 10.00
CA PHE A 36 36.02 -32.16 10.89
C PHE A 36 36.54 -32.60 12.26
N PRO A 37 37.57 -31.97 12.83
CA PRO A 37 37.89 -32.22 14.22
C PRO A 37 36.62 -31.96 15.04
N SER A 38 36.25 -32.94 15.86
CA SER A 38 35.15 -32.86 16.81
C SER A 38 35.37 -31.64 17.70
N ASN A 39 34.79 -30.50 17.32
CA ASN A 39 34.84 -29.29 18.14
C ASN A 39 34.09 -29.57 19.44
N PRO A 40 34.64 -29.18 20.60
CA PRO A 40 33.96 -29.33 21.87
C PRO A 40 32.61 -28.60 21.84
N PRO A 41 31.59 -29.12 22.56
CA PRO A 41 30.26 -28.49 22.57
C PRO A 41 30.35 -27.09 23.16
N LEU A 42 30.10 -26.07 22.33
CA LEU A 42 30.04 -24.66 22.73
C LEU A 42 28.77 -24.44 23.57
N LYS A 43 28.94 -23.94 24.79
CA LYS A 43 27.86 -23.86 25.79
C LYS A 43 27.11 -22.54 25.70
N THR A 44 27.79 -21.46 25.39
CA THR A 44 27.21 -20.11 25.33
C THR A 44 27.00 -19.65 23.88
N GLU A 45 26.09 -18.70 23.68
CA GLU A 45 25.87 -18.09 22.35
C GLU A 45 27.08 -17.27 21.90
N SER A 46 27.71 -16.54 22.83
CA SER A 46 28.94 -15.77 22.58
C SER A 46 30.07 -16.65 22.07
N GLU A 47 30.29 -17.84 22.65
CA GLU A 47 31.26 -18.82 22.16
C GLU A 47 30.98 -19.26 20.71
N LYS A 48 29.71 -19.49 20.37
CA LYS A 48 29.29 -19.86 19.01
C LYS A 48 29.56 -18.73 18.01
N VAL A 49 29.19 -17.49 18.35
CA VAL A 49 29.41 -16.32 17.50
C VAL A 49 30.91 -16.07 17.30
N LEU A 50 31.71 -16.12 18.37
CA LEU A 50 33.17 -15.92 18.30
C LEU A 50 33.84 -16.99 17.42
N ARG A 51 33.43 -18.25 17.52
CA ARG A 51 33.98 -19.31 16.67
C ARG A 51 33.66 -19.08 15.18
N ILE A 52 32.46 -18.59 14.88
CA ILE A 52 32.08 -18.22 13.51
C ILE A 52 32.92 -17.04 13.01
N CYS A 53 33.12 -16.01 13.83
CA CYS A 53 33.98 -14.87 13.48
C CYS A 53 35.42 -15.29 13.18
N GLN A 54 35.99 -16.19 14.00
CA GLN A 54 37.34 -16.74 13.76
C GLN A 54 37.41 -17.50 12.42
N ALA A 55 36.40 -18.33 12.12
CA ALA A 55 36.34 -19.04 10.84
C ALA A 55 36.23 -18.08 9.64
N MET A 56 35.51 -16.96 9.79
CA MET A 56 35.47 -15.93 8.75
C MET A 56 36.82 -15.25 8.56
N GLU A 57 37.54 -14.97 9.65
CA GLU A 57 38.87 -14.35 9.62
C GLU A 57 39.90 -15.26 8.93
N GLU A 58 39.89 -16.56 9.23
CA GLU A 58 40.70 -17.58 8.55
C GLU A 58 40.45 -17.58 7.02
N LEU A 59 39.21 -17.32 6.61
CA LEU A 59 38.77 -17.20 5.20
C LEU A 59 38.95 -15.79 4.62
N LYS A 60 39.55 -14.86 5.36
CA LYS A 60 39.73 -13.44 4.98
C LYS A 60 38.42 -12.72 4.66
N LEU A 61 37.33 -13.11 5.33
CA LEU A 61 36.02 -12.49 5.24
C LEU A 61 35.73 -11.68 6.51
N THR A 62 35.20 -10.47 6.33
CA THR A 62 34.61 -9.73 7.45
C THR A 62 33.13 -10.11 7.58
N PRO A 63 32.50 -9.97 8.77
CA PRO A 63 31.08 -10.26 8.93
C PRO A 63 30.20 -9.50 7.92
N LYS A 64 30.51 -8.22 7.65
CA LYS A 64 29.79 -7.43 6.62
C LYS A 64 29.95 -8.02 5.21
N LYS A 65 31.18 -8.37 4.81
CA LYS A 65 31.44 -8.99 3.49
C LYS A 65 30.73 -10.33 3.36
N PHE A 66 30.75 -11.14 4.43
CA PHE A 66 30.03 -12.40 4.48
C PHE A 66 28.53 -12.18 4.31
N MET A 67 27.91 -11.26 5.06
CA MET A 67 26.46 -11.02 4.97
C MET A 67 26.05 -10.60 3.56
N VAL A 68 26.78 -9.68 2.93
CA VAL A 68 26.51 -9.26 1.54
C VAL A 68 26.66 -10.44 0.57
N ALA A 69 27.74 -11.22 0.69
CA ALA A 69 27.95 -12.38 -0.17
C ALA A 69 26.85 -13.44 0.05
N PHE A 70 26.50 -13.75 1.29
CA PHE A 70 25.48 -14.71 1.64
C PHE A 70 24.12 -14.34 1.04
N LEU A 71 23.74 -13.06 1.06
CA LEU A 71 22.47 -12.58 0.54
C LEU A 71 22.40 -12.48 -0.99
N THR A 72 23.53 -12.32 -1.68
CA THR A 72 23.55 -12.04 -3.13
C THR A 72 24.04 -13.20 -4.00
N GLN A 73 24.88 -14.11 -3.47
CA GLN A 73 25.54 -15.16 -4.26
C GLN A 73 24.57 -16.11 -4.98
N SER A 74 24.84 -16.48 -6.22
CA SER A 74 23.91 -17.25 -7.05
C SER A 74 23.92 -18.77 -6.83
N ASN A 75 24.86 -19.29 -6.04
CA ASN A 75 25.02 -20.71 -5.72
C ASN A 75 23.73 -21.33 -5.14
N THR A 76 23.38 -22.54 -5.58
CA THR A 76 22.14 -23.25 -5.23
C THR A 76 22.01 -23.52 -3.74
N ASP A 77 23.07 -23.98 -3.09
CA ASP A 77 23.05 -24.31 -1.67
C ASP A 77 22.89 -23.05 -0.81
N ILE A 78 23.52 -21.94 -1.22
CA ILE A 78 23.37 -20.65 -0.54
C ILE A 78 21.94 -20.13 -0.73
N LYS A 79 21.37 -20.22 -1.94
CA LYS A 79 19.96 -19.87 -2.19
C LYS A 79 19.00 -20.65 -1.31
N ILE A 80 19.21 -21.98 -1.16
CA ILE A 80 18.39 -22.82 -0.28
C ILE A 80 18.47 -22.32 1.17
N ARG A 81 19.66 -21.94 1.65
CA ARG A 81 19.86 -21.45 3.02
C ARG A 81 19.21 -20.09 3.28
N ARG A 82 19.11 -19.22 2.27
CA ARG A 82 18.45 -17.91 2.42
C ARG A 82 17.01 -17.85 1.90
N ARG A 83 16.42 -18.97 1.45
CA ARG A 83 15.09 -19.01 0.83
C ARG A 83 13.98 -18.43 1.71
N LEU A 84 14.17 -18.44 3.03
CA LEU A 84 13.17 -17.97 3.98
C LEU A 84 13.25 -16.46 4.26
N TRP A 85 14.32 -15.76 3.85
CA TRP A 85 14.53 -14.34 4.15
C TRP A 85 13.41 -13.43 3.62
N GLY A 86 12.84 -13.76 2.45
CA GLY A 86 11.72 -13.03 1.85
C GLY A 86 10.37 -13.76 1.94
N SER A 87 10.30 -14.88 2.66
CA SER A 87 9.07 -15.67 2.76
C SER A 87 8.24 -15.21 3.96
N ALA A 88 6.90 -15.29 3.87
CA ALA A 88 6.02 -14.96 4.99
C ALA A 88 6.39 -15.74 6.27
N LYS A 89 6.71 -17.03 6.15
CA LYS A 89 7.12 -17.88 7.29
C LYS A 89 8.44 -17.48 7.94
N GLY A 90 9.36 -16.86 7.20
CA GLY A 90 10.68 -16.47 7.70
C GLY A 90 10.83 -14.97 7.97
N TRP A 91 9.81 -14.17 7.66
CA TRP A 91 9.85 -12.72 7.77
C TRP A 91 10.11 -12.26 9.21
N ASP A 92 9.46 -12.85 10.20
CA ASP A 92 9.61 -12.49 11.62
C ASP A 92 11.07 -12.58 12.08
N SER A 93 11.75 -13.70 11.76
CA SER A 93 13.19 -13.84 12.06
C SER A 93 14.09 -12.93 11.22
N THR A 94 13.65 -12.53 10.02
CA THR A 94 14.42 -11.63 9.15
C THR A 94 14.35 -10.20 9.68
N ILE A 95 13.19 -9.74 10.11
CA ILE A 95 13.01 -8.40 10.66
C ILE A 95 13.75 -8.25 12.00
N GLU A 96 13.89 -9.32 12.79
CA GLU A 96 14.76 -9.32 13.98
C GLU A 96 16.22 -8.97 13.64
N VAL A 97 16.78 -9.54 12.57
CA VAL A 97 18.15 -9.23 12.12
C VAL A 97 18.26 -7.78 11.66
N VAL A 98 17.26 -7.27 10.93
CA VAL A 98 17.22 -5.87 10.48
C VAL A 98 17.11 -4.90 11.67
N ASN A 99 16.29 -5.23 12.67
CA ASN A 99 16.13 -4.43 13.88
C ASN A 99 17.40 -4.41 14.73
N ALA A 100 18.06 -5.55 14.93
CA ALA A 100 19.34 -5.61 15.63
C ALA A 100 20.41 -4.76 14.91
N ALA A 101 20.43 -4.78 13.58
CA ALA A 101 21.31 -3.92 12.79
C ALA A 101 20.95 -2.43 12.94
N ARG A 102 19.65 -2.09 12.88
CA ARG A 102 19.14 -0.74 13.12
C ARG A 102 19.59 -0.22 14.49
N ASP A 103 19.42 -1.00 15.55
CA ASP A 103 19.72 -0.58 16.92
C ASP A 103 21.20 -0.25 17.09
N LEU A 104 22.08 -1.04 16.47
CA LEU A 104 23.51 -0.75 16.44
C LEU A 104 23.83 0.52 15.64
N ILE A 105 23.19 0.73 14.49
CA ILE A 105 23.39 1.92 13.64
C ILE A 105 22.89 3.18 14.37
N CYS A 106 21.68 3.14 14.91
CA CYS A 106 20.99 4.27 15.53
C CYS A 106 21.48 4.61 16.94
N GLY A 107 22.44 3.84 17.48
CA GLY A 107 23.09 4.13 18.76
C GLY A 107 23.83 5.48 18.80
N SER A 108 24.20 6.03 17.64
CA SER A 108 24.84 7.36 17.54
C SER A 108 23.96 8.38 16.81
N PRO A 109 24.08 9.69 17.10
CA PRO A 109 23.36 10.74 16.36
C PRO A 109 23.63 10.69 14.85
N ALA A 110 24.90 10.55 14.43
CA ALA A 110 25.26 10.44 13.02
C ALA A 110 24.64 9.19 12.36
N GLY A 111 24.65 8.06 13.07
CA GLY A 111 24.02 6.83 12.61
C GLY A 111 22.52 6.95 12.39
N ARG A 112 21.80 7.68 13.26
CA ARG A 112 20.38 8.00 13.05
C ARG A 112 20.15 8.82 11.78
N THR A 113 21.01 9.79 11.49
CA THR A 113 20.93 10.56 10.23
C THR A 113 21.10 9.67 9.00
N TYR A 114 22.07 8.73 9.02
CA TYR A 114 22.26 7.78 7.92
C TYR A 114 21.06 6.85 7.76
N TRP A 115 20.51 6.33 8.87
CA TRP A 115 19.32 5.50 8.86
C TRP A 115 18.11 6.23 8.29
N ASN A 116 17.83 7.44 8.77
CA ASN A 116 16.70 8.24 8.29
C ASN A 116 16.83 8.57 6.80
N SER A 117 18.05 8.86 6.33
CA SER A 117 18.31 9.12 4.92
C SER A 117 18.07 7.87 4.06
N TYR A 118 18.46 6.69 4.55
CA TYR A 118 18.20 5.42 3.89
C TYR A 118 16.69 5.11 3.82
N ILE A 119 15.98 5.22 4.95
CA ILE A 119 14.52 5.01 4.99
C ILE A 119 13.79 5.98 4.08
N LEU A 120 14.19 7.26 4.05
CA LEU A 120 13.63 8.24 3.12
C LEU A 120 13.84 7.83 1.66
N SER A 121 15.04 7.36 1.30
CA SER A 121 15.34 6.86 -0.04
C SER A 121 14.47 5.64 -0.42
N GLU A 122 14.27 4.69 0.48
CA GLU A 122 13.38 3.54 0.22
C GLU A 122 11.91 3.96 0.11
N ALA A 123 11.44 4.85 1.00
CA ALA A 123 10.08 5.40 0.95
C ALA A 123 9.80 6.14 -0.36
N GLN A 124 10.76 6.93 -0.86
CA GLN A 124 10.66 7.60 -2.17
C GLN A 124 10.47 6.62 -3.32
N LYS A 125 11.15 5.45 -3.29
CA LYS A 125 10.98 4.41 -4.33
C LYS A 125 9.59 3.78 -4.30
N ILE A 126 8.98 3.66 -3.12
CA ILE A 126 7.62 3.12 -2.97
C ILE A 126 6.62 4.14 -3.52
N VAL A 127 6.63 5.37 -2.99
CA VAL A 127 5.70 6.44 -3.41
C VAL A 127 5.77 6.71 -4.91
N ARG A 128 6.96 6.64 -5.53
CA ARG A 128 7.10 6.85 -6.97
C ARG A 128 6.39 5.79 -7.83
N LYS A 129 6.18 4.58 -7.30
CA LYS A 129 5.47 3.50 -8.01
C LYS A 129 3.96 3.58 -7.83
N GLU A 130 3.50 4.32 -6.83
CA GLU A 130 2.08 4.52 -6.57
C GLU A 130 1.47 5.48 -7.57
N ALA A 131 0.44 5.03 -8.27
CA ALA A 131 -0.31 5.84 -9.20
C ALA A 131 -1.67 5.20 -9.48
N PRO A 132 -2.70 6.02 -9.70
CA PRO A 132 -3.94 5.55 -10.32
C PRO A 132 -3.70 4.90 -11.69
N PRO A 133 -4.63 4.02 -12.14
CA PRO A 133 -4.52 3.37 -13.44
C PRO A 133 -4.54 4.38 -14.58
N SER A 134 -3.72 4.12 -15.60
CA SER A 134 -3.69 4.94 -16.81
C SER A 134 -4.86 4.60 -17.73
N GLY A 135 -5.43 5.60 -18.38
CA GLY A 135 -6.51 5.42 -19.35
C GLY A 135 -7.78 6.20 -18.99
N GLU A 136 -8.79 6.09 -19.85
CA GLU A 136 -10.12 6.69 -19.64
C GLU A 136 -10.95 5.84 -18.66
N TYR A 137 -11.67 6.51 -17.77
CA TYR A 137 -12.62 5.89 -16.85
C TYR A 137 -13.71 5.11 -17.61
N PRO A 138 -14.16 3.91 -17.14
CA PRO A 138 -13.89 3.30 -15.84
C PRO A 138 -12.59 2.48 -15.75
N ASN A 139 -11.95 2.17 -16.87
CA ASN A 139 -10.76 1.31 -16.90
C ASN A 139 -9.46 2.04 -16.51
N GLY A 140 -9.52 3.36 -16.33
CA GLY A 140 -8.42 4.20 -15.89
C GLY A 140 -8.93 5.42 -15.12
N ALA A 141 -8.03 6.27 -14.65
CA ALA A 141 -8.38 7.39 -13.75
C ALA A 141 -8.81 8.69 -14.46
N PHE A 142 -8.86 8.71 -15.80
CA PHE A 142 -9.20 9.91 -16.56
C PHE A 142 -10.69 10.06 -16.84
N HIS A 143 -11.30 11.09 -16.26
CA HIS A 143 -12.65 11.52 -16.58
C HIS A 143 -12.64 12.59 -17.66
N SER A 144 -13.22 12.26 -18.81
CA SER A 144 -13.40 13.20 -19.91
C SER A 144 -14.50 14.19 -19.58
N SER A 145 -14.21 15.49 -19.61
CA SER A 145 -15.22 16.54 -19.42
C SER A 145 -16.29 16.58 -20.52
N ARG A 146 -16.12 15.82 -21.62
CA ARG A 146 -17.12 15.72 -22.69
C ARG A 146 -18.04 14.50 -22.57
N LYS A 147 -17.71 13.58 -21.66
CA LYS A 147 -18.44 12.32 -21.45
C LYS A 147 -18.75 12.11 -19.96
N ILE A 148 -18.78 13.19 -19.19
CA ILE A 148 -19.02 13.09 -17.76
C ILE A 148 -20.48 12.68 -17.52
N ASP A 149 -20.67 11.70 -16.65
CA ASP A 149 -21.98 11.19 -16.27
C ASP A 149 -22.37 11.73 -14.87
N PRO A 150 -23.66 12.02 -14.60
CA PRO A 150 -24.10 12.44 -13.26
C PRO A 150 -23.71 11.47 -12.13
N THR A 151 -23.55 10.16 -12.43
CA THR A 151 -23.20 9.15 -11.42
C THR A 151 -21.86 9.44 -10.73
N ILE A 152 -20.97 10.23 -11.36
CA ILE A 152 -19.71 10.68 -10.72
C ILE A 152 -19.95 11.40 -9.39
N PHE A 153 -21.12 11.99 -9.18
CA PHE A 153 -21.50 12.69 -7.96
C PHE A 153 -22.29 11.82 -6.97
N SER A 154 -22.63 10.58 -7.32
CA SER A 154 -23.28 9.66 -6.40
C SER A 154 -22.37 9.33 -5.21
N GLU A 155 -22.96 9.14 -4.04
CA GLU A 155 -22.21 8.77 -2.84
C GLU A 155 -21.52 7.41 -3.00
N GLU A 156 -22.14 6.48 -3.72
CA GLU A 156 -21.56 5.18 -4.03
C GLU A 156 -20.28 5.30 -4.86
N GLU A 157 -20.31 6.00 -6.00
CA GLU A 157 -19.10 6.13 -6.83
C GLU A 157 -18.02 6.97 -6.16
N LYS A 158 -18.41 8.00 -5.37
CA LYS A 158 -17.46 8.73 -4.53
C LYS A 158 -16.78 7.76 -3.57
N PHE A 159 -17.54 6.98 -2.81
CA PHE A 159 -17.00 6.05 -1.85
C PHE A 159 -16.04 5.03 -2.49
N THR A 160 -16.43 4.40 -3.62
CA THR A 160 -15.56 3.47 -4.35
C THR A 160 -14.25 4.13 -4.77
N ARG A 161 -14.30 5.33 -5.37
CA ARG A 161 -13.09 6.06 -5.78
C ARG A 161 -12.21 6.43 -4.59
N PHE A 162 -12.80 6.78 -3.45
CA PHE A 162 -12.04 7.03 -2.23
C PHE A 162 -11.35 5.75 -1.74
N GLN A 163 -12.06 4.62 -1.74
CA GLN A 163 -11.51 3.33 -1.35
C GLN A 163 -10.36 2.91 -2.27
N ASP A 164 -10.54 2.97 -3.58
CA ASP A 164 -9.52 2.62 -4.59
C ASP A 164 -8.26 3.46 -4.42
N MET A 165 -8.41 4.76 -4.17
CA MET A 165 -7.28 5.67 -3.95
C MET A 165 -6.43 5.24 -2.75
N CYS A 166 -7.09 4.83 -1.66
CA CYS A 166 -6.45 4.55 -0.38
C CYS A 166 -5.95 3.11 -0.24
N GLN A 167 -6.58 2.15 -0.91
CA GLN A 167 -6.26 0.72 -0.77
C GLN A 167 -5.39 0.21 -1.93
N GLU A 168 -5.65 0.69 -3.15
CA GLU A 168 -5.05 0.11 -4.37
C GLU A 168 -4.06 1.06 -5.04
N HIS A 169 -4.40 2.35 -5.19
CA HIS A 169 -3.62 3.26 -6.03
C HIS A 169 -2.45 3.92 -5.30
N MET A 170 -2.67 4.41 -4.08
CA MET A 170 -1.65 5.11 -3.28
C MET A 170 -1.67 4.75 -1.77
N PRO A 171 -1.68 3.46 -1.41
CA PRO A 171 -1.81 3.02 -0.01
C PRO A 171 -0.66 3.45 0.91
N PHE A 172 0.58 3.47 0.44
CA PHE A 172 1.75 3.86 1.22
C PHE A 172 1.74 5.35 1.55
N LEU A 173 1.52 6.22 0.55
CA LEU A 173 1.39 7.66 0.81
C LEU A 173 0.19 7.94 1.73
N TYR A 174 -0.95 7.31 1.45
CA TYR A 174 -2.14 7.45 2.27
C TYR A 174 -1.87 7.06 3.74
N GLN A 175 -1.22 5.93 3.98
CA GLN A 175 -0.95 5.46 5.34
C GLN A 175 -0.01 6.40 6.11
N LEU A 176 0.98 7.01 5.44
CA LEU A 176 1.84 8.03 6.04
C LEU A 176 1.06 9.28 6.43
N LEU A 177 0.13 9.72 5.57
CA LEU A 177 -0.72 10.88 5.84
C LEU A 177 -1.68 10.60 6.99
N ILE A 178 -2.34 9.43 7.00
CA ILE A 178 -3.20 9.02 8.11
C ILE A 178 -2.42 9.01 9.41
N TYR A 179 -1.27 8.35 9.45
CA TYR A 179 -0.43 8.30 10.65
C TYR A 179 -0.09 9.71 11.17
N LYS A 180 0.22 10.64 10.26
CA LYS A 180 0.52 12.03 10.61
C LYS A 180 -0.71 12.80 11.11
N LEU A 181 -1.87 12.60 10.49
CA LEU A 181 -3.11 13.33 10.79
C LEU A 181 -3.82 12.82 12.03
N THR A 182 -3.74 11.51 12.31
CA THR A 182 -4.37 10.90 13.49
C THR A 182 -3.53 11.06 14.74
N GLY A 183 -2.26 11.49 14.61
CA GLY A 183 -1.39 11.84 15.73
C GLY A 183 -1.40 10.78 16.81
N GLN A 184 -0.78 9.61 16.58
CA GLN A 184 -0.43 8.78 17.72
C GLN A 184 0.61 9.53 18.53
N SER A 185 0.17 10.09 19.66
CA SER A 185 1.05 10.64 20.68
C SER A 185 2.10 9.59 21.01
N ASP A 186 3.38 9.91 20.82
CA ASP A 186 4.46 9.11 21.39
C ASP A 186 4.17 8.92 22.89
N PRO A 187 4.10 7.68 23.41
CA PRO A 187 3.88 7.45 24.84
C PRO A 187 5.04 7.95 25.74
N SER A 188 6.08 8.58 25.17
CA SER A 188 7.21 9.16 25.90
C SER A 188 7.24 10.69 25.96
N ALA A 189 6.24 11.40 25.45
CA ALA A 189 6.22 12.87 25.47
C ALA A 189 5.23 13.42 26.52
N SER A 190 5.55 13.21 27.81
CA SER A 190 4.94 14.00 28.88
C SER A 190 5.59 15.38 28.93
N SER A 191 4.94 16.40 28.38
CA SER A 191 4.85 17.76 28.97
C SER A 191 4.11 18.73 28.05
N SER A 192 2.91 19.12 28.50
CA SER A 192 2.30 20.45 28.41
C SER A 192 2.60 21.35 27.21
N SER A 193 1.61 21.52 26.34
CA SER A 193 1.11 22.85 26.01
C SER A 193 -0.33 22.78 25.51
N SER A 194 -1.23 23.32 26.32
CA SER A 194 -2.57 23.76 25.96
C SER A 194 -2.52 24.83 24.86
N THR A 195 -3.71 25.12 24.30
CA THR A 195 -4.09 26.26 23.44
C THR A 195 -3.75 26.14 21.95
N ASP A 196 -4.70 25.62 21.16
CA ASP A 196 -5.47 26.42 20.19
C ASP A 196 -6.35 25.50 19.34
N ALA A 197 -7.50 25.10 19.90
CA ALA A 197 -8.59 24.53 19.12
C ALA A 197 -9.45 25.66 18.56
N ILE A 198 -8.94 26.34 17.53
CA ILE A 198 -9.71 27.26 16.68
C ILE A 198 -9.49 26.81 15.25
N ASP A 199 -10.43 26.01 14.73
CA ASP A 199 -11.27 26.46 13.62
C ASP A 199 -12.48 25.53 13.48
N GLN A 200 -13.62 25.96 14.01
CA GLN A 200 -14.93 25.41 13.69
C GLN A 200 -15.32 25.93 12.30
N ALA A 201 -14.93 25.19 11.26
CA ALA A 201 -15.50 25.32 9.92
C ALA A 201 -15.25 24.02 9.15
N ALA A 202 -15.90 22.96 9.60
CA ALA A 202 -16.18 21.81 8.75
C ALA A 202 -17.67 21.54 8.91
N GLU A 203 -18.48 22.44 8.35
CA GLU A 203 -19.85 22.09 8.03
C GLU A 203 -19.78 20.90 7.06
N THR A 204 -20.30 19.78 7.56
CA THR A 204 -20.73 18.66 6.78
C THR A 204 -21.68 19.15 5.69
N GLU A 205 -21.21 19.22 4.45
CA GLU A 205 -22.07 19.07 3.28
C GLU A 205 -22.62 17.64 3.28
N SER A 206 -23.60 17.39 4.16
CA SER A 206 -24.56 16.31 4.01
C SER A 206 -25.81 16.95 3.45
N ASN A 207 -25.79 17.30 2.17
CA ASN A 207 -26.98 17.78 1.47
C ASN A 207 -27.77 16.59 0.95
N SER A 208 -28.17 15.71 1.87
CA SER A 208 -29.22 14.73 1.66
C SER A 208 -30.36 15.11 2.58
N ASP A 209 -31.44 15.64 2.01
CA ASP A 209 -32.76 15.73 2.63
C ASP A 209 -33.31 14.32 2.87
N GLN A 210 -32.63 13.55 3.72
CA GLN A 210 -33.07 12.25 4.17
C GLN A 210 -32.90 12.22 5.69
N ASP A 211 -34.03 12.46 6.31
CA ASP A 211 -34.31 12.41 7.74
C ASP A 211 -34.05 10.98 8.25
N GLU A 212 -32.78 10.66 8.53
CA GLU A 212 -32.39 9.50 9.33
C GLU A 212 -31.59 10.00 10.53
N LEU A 213 -32.12 9.73 11.71
CA LEU A 213 -31.56 10.03 13.03
C LEU A 213 -30.27 9.22 13.24
N GLU A 214 -29.17 9.59 12.59
CA GLU A 214 -27.84 9.11 12.97
C GLU A 214 -27.39 9.87 14.23
N GLU A 215 -27.06 9.13 15.29
CA GLU A 215 -26.47 9.67 16.51
C GLU A 215 -25.30 10.60 16.18
N ASP A 216 -25.27 11.77 16.82
CA ASP A 216 -24.24 12.78 16.63
C ASP A 216 -22.84 12.14 16.82
N PRO A 217 -22.01 12.03 15.77
CA PRO A 217 -20.79 11.26 15.85
C PRO A 217 -19.84 11.88 16.87
N SER A 218 -19.28 11.03 17.73
CA SER A 218 -18.33 11.45 18.77
C SER A 218 -17.25 12.37 18.18
N PRO A 219 -16.73 13.34 18.96
CA PRO A 219 -15.66 14.23 18.47
C PRO A 219 -14.46 13.48 17.88
N VAL A 220 -14.14 12.31 18.44
CA VAL A 220 -13.06 11.43 17.96
C VAL A 220 -13.42 10.80 16.61
N SER A 221 -14.65 10.30 16.45
CA SER A 221 -15.13 9.73 15.18
C SER A 221 -15.11 10.77 14.05
N ARG A 222 -15.49 12.03 14.34
CA ARG A 222 -15.41 13.15 13.39
C ARG A 222 -13.97 13.44 12.98
N GLN A 223 -13.04 13.46 13.93
CA GLN A 223 -11.63 13.71 13.65
C GLN A 223 -11.02 12.59 12.79
N ILE A 224 -11.37 11.34 13.04
CA ILE A 224 -10.93 10.19 12.24
C ILE A 224 -11.47 10.32 10.81
N LYS A 225 -12.78 10.55 10.65
CA LYS A 225 -13.42 10.75 9.32
C LYS A 225 -12.76 11.89 8.56
N ARG A 226 -12.51 13.04 9.22
CA ARG A 226 -11.78 14.17 8.63
C ARG A 226 -10.38 13.78 8.19
N SER A 227 -9.63 13.05 9.01
CA SER A 227 -8.27 12.60 8.69
C SER A 227 -8.26 11.72 7.43
N HIS A 228 -9.23 10.81 7.30
CA HIS A 228 -9.42 10.00 6.10
C HIS A 228 -9.72 10.82 4.86
N MET A 229 -10.67 11.76 4.93
CA MET A 229 -11.01 12.63 3.80
C MET A 229 -9.81 13.48 3.36
N VAL A 230 -9.08 14.07 4.31
CA VAL A 230 -7.91 14.91 4.02
C VAL A 230 -6.76 14.09 3.42
N ALA A 231 -6.42 12.94 4.00
CA ALA A 231 -5.37 12.07 3.46
C ALA A 231 -5.68 11.66 2.02
N THR A 232 -6.94 11.25 1.76
CA THR A 232 -7.37 10.83 0.42
C THR A 232 -7.33 12.00 -0.57
N ALA A 233 -7.81 13.17 -0.16
CA ALA A 233 -7.77 14.38 -0.98
C ALA A 233 -6.33 14.79 -1.35
N ILE A 234 -5.37 14.63 -0.43
CA ILE A 234 -3.95 14.87 -0.71
C ILE A 234 -3.42 13.85 -1.73
N CYS A 235 -3.76 12.56 -1.63
CA CYS A 235 -3.39 11.56 -2.65
C CYS A 235 -3.96 11.93 -4.03
N TYR A 236 -5.21 12.37 -4.10
CA TYR A 236 -5.81 12.91 -5.33
C TYR A 236 -5.07 14.15 -5.85
N MET A 237 -4.74 15.12 -5.00
CA MET A 237 -3.98 16.30 -5.40
C MET A 237 -2.61 15.92 -5.97
N VAL A 238 -1.86 15.09 -5.26
CA VAL A 238 -0.51 14.67 -5.68
C VAL A 238 -0.59 13.91 -7.01
N SER A 239 -1.50 12.94 -7.13
CA SER A 239 -1.66 12.17 -8.37
C SER A 239 -2.10 13.04 -9.55
N PHE A 240 -2.98 14.03 -9.34
CA PHE A 240 -3.39 14.98 -10.36
C PHE A 240 -2.26 15.93 -10.79
N ILE A 241 -1.46 16.44 -9.84
CA ILE A 241 -0.32 17.32 -10.17
C ILE A 241 0.71 16.57 -11.01
N VAL A 242 1.03 15.32 -10.63
CA VAL A 242 1.98 14.47 -11.36
C VAL A 242 1.44 14.10 -12.73
N ASN A 243 0.16 13.76 -12.82
CA ASN A 243 -0.51 13.44 -14.07
C ASN A 243 -1.90 14.06 -14.09
N ARG A 244 -2.09 15.10 -14.91
CA ARG A 244 -3.37 15.81 -15.05
C ARG A 244 -4.51 14.94 -15.61
N ARG A 245 -4.20 13.71 -16.04
CA ARG A 245 -5.20 12.70 -16.38
C ARG A 245 -5.80 11.99 -15.16
N HIS A 246 -5.24 12.13 -13.96
CA HIS A 246 -5.85 11.63 -12.72
C HIS A 246 -6.74 12.71 -12.14
N ASN A 247 -7.86 12.99 -12.80
CA ASN A 247 -8.59 14.26 -12.63
C ASN A 247 -9.96 14.11 -11.97
N ALA A 248 -10.35 12.94 -11.46
CA ALA A 248 -11.69 12.70 -10.90
C ALA A 248 -12.08 13.78 -9.85
N LEU A 249 -11.33 13.86 -8.75
CA LEU A 249 -11.60 14.82 -7.67
C LEU A 249 -11.47 16.28 -8.15
N ALA A 250 -10.42 16.59 -8.92
CA ALA A 250 -10.18 17.93 -9.44
C ALA A 250 -11.33 18.40 -10.37
N LEU A 251 -11.89 17.51 -11.16
CA LEU A 251 -13.02 17.77 -12.05
C LEU A 251 -14.31 18.01 -11.25
N SER A 252 -14.61 17.13 -10.29
CA SER A 252 -15.76 17.30 -9.39
C SER A 252 -15.70 18.60 -8.61
N ASN A 253 -14.55 18.90 -7.99
CA ASN A 253 -14.33 20.16 -7.27
C ASN A 253 -14.48 21.37 -8.21
N SER A 254 -13.93 21.30 -9.43
CA SER A 254 -14.08 22.39 -10.39
C SER A 254 -15.54 22.66 -10.73
N MET A 255 -16.37 21.62 -10.89
CA MET A 255 -17.79 21.81 -11.13
C MET A 255 -18.46 22.48 -9.92
N ILE A 256 -18.36 21.88 -8.74
CA ILE A 256 -18.98 22.40 -7.50
C ILE A 256 -18.61 23.88 -7.28
N LEU A 257 -17.32 24.20 -7.33
CA LEU A 257 -16.83 25.55 -7.07
C LEU A 257 -17.26 26.57 -8.12
N LEU A 258 -17.40 26.16 -9.39
CA LEU A 258 -17.96 27.02 -10.43
C LEU A 258 -19.45 27.30 -10.19
N ALA A 259 -20.23 26.31 -9.72
CA ALA A 259 -21.62 26.55 -9.31
C ALA A 259 -21.72 27.48 -8.09
N CYS A 260 -20.76 27.40 -7.16
CA CYS A 260 -20.65 28.33 -6.02
C CYS A 260 -20.18 29.75 -6.40
N GLY A 261 -19.97 30.05 -7.69
CA GLY A 261 -19.62 31.40 -8.15
C GLY A 261 -18.16 31.79 -7.90
N ILE A 262 -17.25 30.83 -7.74
CA ILE A 262 -15.84 31.13 -7.53
C ILE A 262 -15.24 31.88 -8.73
N SER A 263 -14.50 32.94 -8.42
CA SER A 263 -13.82 33.77 -9.42
C SER A 263 -12.77 32.97 -10.20
N GLU A 264 -12.50 33.40 -11.43
CA GLU A 264 -11.46 32.77 -12.26
C GLU A 264 -10.09 32.82 -11.58
N ARG A 265 -9.76 33.90 -10.87
CA ARG A 265 -8.49 34.05 -10.14
C ARG A 265 -8.33 32.99 -9.05
N ILE A 266 -9.36 32.75 -8.26
CA ILE A 266 -9.34 31.72 -7.20
C ILE A 266 -9.29 30.34 -7.85
N ASN A 267 -10.08 30.08 -8.91
CA ASN A 267 -10.01 28.80 -9.61
C ASN A 267 -8.61 28.53 -10.18
N ASN A 268 -7.94 29.54 -10.74
CA ASN A 268 -6.59 29.38 -11.27
C ASN A 268 -5.58 29.04 -10.18
N PHE A 269 -5.71 29.62 -8.98
CA PHE A 269 -4.90 29.25 -7.83
C PHE A 269 -5.17 27.80 -7.38
N LEU A 270 -6.44 27.42 -7.21
CA LEU A 270 -6.82 26.06 -6.81
C LEU A 270 -6.39 25.02 -7.86
N HIS A 271 -6.44 25.38 -9.15
CA HIS A 271 -5.97 24.52 -10.23
C HIS A 271 -4.46 24.32 -10.20
N PHE A 272 -3.71 25.38 -9.91
CA PHE A 272 -2.26 25.35 -9.79
C PHE A 272 -1.82 24.36 -8.69
N ILE A 273 -2.45 24.42 -7.51
CA ILE A 273 -2.18 23.49 -6.39
C ILE A 273 -2.88 22.14 -6.53
N GLY A 274 -3.63 21.90 -7.61
CA GLY A 274 -4.21 20.60 -7.92
C GLY A 274 -5.51 20.26 -7.19
N LEU A 275 -6.17 21.22 -6.55
CA LEU A 275 -7.49 21.04 -5.93
C LEU A 275 -8.63 21.05 -6.95
N THR A 276 -8.44 21.72 -8.08
CA THR A 276 -9.45 21.83 -9.15
C THR A 276 -8.88 21.60 -10.53
N ALA A 277 -9.74 21.28 -11.49
CA ALA A 277 -9.45 21.40 -12.91
C ALA A 277 -9.52 22.86 -13.39
N SER A 278 -9.09 23.10 -14.64
CA SER A 278 -9.24 24.43 -15.24
C SER A 278 -10.72 24.83 -15.32
N ARG A 279 -11.01 26.13 -15.21
CA ARG A 279 -12.36 26.69 -15.34
C ARG A 279 -13.02 26.24 -16.64
N THR A 280 -12.27 26.25 -17.75
CA THR A 280 -12.75 25.76 -19.06
C THR A 280 -13.12 24.28 -19.04
N THR A 281 -12.36 23.44 -18.32
CA THR A 281 -12.67 22.02 -18.17
C THR A 281 -13.98 21.82 -17.40
N GLY A 282 -14.15 22.55 -16.29
CA GLY A 282 -15.40 22.51 -15.51
C GLY A 282 -16.61 22.97 -16.31
N PHE A 283 -16.51 24.05 -17.09
CA PHE A 283 -17.60 24.49 -17.98
C PHE A 283 -17.95 23.46 -19.06
N LYS A 284 -16.96 22.82 -19.68
CA LYS A 284 -17.20 21.74 -20.66
C LYS A 284 -17.92 20.56 -20.01
N ALA A 285 -17.56 20.21 -18.78
CA ALA A 285 -18.24 19.18 -18.00
C ALA A 285 -19.69 19.55 -17.71
N TYR A 286 -19.97 20.79 -17.32
CA TYR A 286 -21.34 21.30 -17.18
C TYR A 286 -22.14 21.25 -18.48
N GLN A 287 -21.55 21.64 -19.60
CA GLN A 287 -22.22 21.56 -20.91
C GLN A 287 -22.57 20.11 -21.25
N SER A 288 -21.64 19.17 -21.07
CA SER A 288 -21.87 17.74 -21.26
C SER A 288 -23.01 17.24 -20.39
N LEU A 289 -22.99 17.56 -19.09
CA LEU A 289 -24.02 17.15 -18.15
C LEU A 289 -25.39 17.73 -18.52
N SER A 290 -25.46 19.04 -18.84
CA SER A 290 -26.69 19.71 -19.27
C SER A 290 -27.28 19.07 -20.53
N THR A 291 -26.44 18.68 -21.49
CA THR A 291 -26.91 17.98 -22.69
C THR A 291 -27.44 16.58 -22.38
N ALA A 292 -26.77 15.84 -21.49
CA ALA A 292 -27.20 14.52 -21.04
C ALA A 292 -28.54 14.60 -20.30
N THR A 293 -28.69 15.53 -19.35
CA THR A 293 -29.94 15.78 -18.62
C THR A 293 -31.07 16.19 -19.56
N ARG A 294 -30.81 17.09 -20.52
CA ARG A 294 -31.81 17.49 -21.52
C ARG A 294 -32.28 16.30 -22.37
N LYS A 295 -31.38 15.39 -22.71
CA LYS A 295 -31.72 14.17 -23.45
C LYS A 295 -32.58 13.23 -22.59
N ALA A 296 -32.19 12.97 -21.35
CA ALA A 296 -32.96 12.16 -20.41
C ALA A 296 -34.37 12.70 -20.14
N LEU A 297 -34.53 14.03 -20.02
CA LEU A 297 -35.84 14.68 -19.86
C LEU A 297 -36.74 14.54 -21.09
N ARG A 298 -36.15 14.56 -22.30
CA ARG A 298 -36.92 14.34 -23.54
C ARG A 298 -37.36 12.89 -23.71
N GLU A 299 -36.58 11.94 -23.20
CA GLU A 299 -36.88 10.51 -23.21
C GLU A 299 -37.89 10.12 -22.11
N LYS A 300 -38.04 10.94 -21.07
CA LYS A 300 -39.08 10.82 -20.02
C LYS A 300 -40.05 12.01 -20.08
N PRO A 301 -40.93 12.13 -21.09
CA PRO A 301 -41.98 13.14 -21.06
C PRO A 301 -42.94 12.85 -19.91
N CYS A 302 -42.78 13.60 -18.83
CA CYS A 302 -43.73 13.90 -17.74
C CYS A 302 -44.71 12.77 -17.33
N LEU A 303 -44.46 12.16 -16.16
CA LEU A 303 -45.52 11.74 -15.21
C LEU A 303 -46.15 12.95 -14.49
N PHE A 304 -46.24 14.08 -15.17
CA PHE A 304 -46.91 15.31 -14.74
C PHE A 304 -47.77 15.78 -15.91
N GLY A 305 -48.77 14.96 -16.22
CA GLY A 305 -49.96 15.35 -16.94
C GLY A 305 -51.12 14.82 -16.10
N ASP A 306 -51.96 15.74 -15.64
CA ASP A 306 -53.21 15.56 -14.90
C ASP A 306 -53.15 15.99 -13.42
N ILE A 307 -53.14 17.31 -13.22
CA ILE A 307 -53.88 17.97 -12.13
C ILE A 307 -55.00 18.76 -12.79
#